data_AF-A0A8T4PTY8-F1
#
_entry.id   AF-A0A8T4PTY8-F1
#
_cell.length_a   1.000
_cell.length_b   1.000
_cell.length_c   1.000
_cell.angle_alpha   90.00
_cell.angle_beta   90.00
_cell.angle_gamma   90.00
#
_symmetry.space_group_name_H-M   'P 1'
#
loop_
_entity.id
_entity.type
_entity.pdbx_description
1 polymer ?
#
loop_
_entity_poly.entity_id
_entity_poly.type
_entity_poly.pdbx_seq_one_letter_code
_entity_poly.pdbx_strand_id
1 'polypeptide(L)' 'MKRRELVLLIFLLVLFALLAIAGLVNLQRNTALFGIGVSPAVENALVILLSLAGVIRVFVAILKH' A
#
# COMPACT_ATOMS: atom_id res chain seq x y z
N MET A 1 -9.67 -20.84 -9.59
CA MET A 1 -9.72 -19.36 -9.78
C MET A 1 -10.29 -19.01 -11.14
N LYS A 2 -11.30 -18.13 -11.22
CA LYS A 2 -11.55 -17.45 -12.50
C LYS A 2 -10.34 -16.55 -12.75
N ARG A 3 -9.71 -16.63 -13.93
CA ARG A 3 -8.50 -15.85 -14.31
C ARG A 3 -8.55 -14.37 -13.87
N ARG A 4 -9.76 -13.80 -13.81
CA ARG A 4 -10.06 -12.43 -13.37
C ARG A 4 -9.75 -12.14 -11.90
N GLU A 5 -9.97 -13.07 -10.98
CA GLU A 5 -9.74 -12.86 -9.54
C GLU A 5 -8.24 -12.83 -9.21
N LEU A 6 -7.46 -13.75 -9.81
CA LEU A 6 -6.00 -13.76 -9.67
C LEU A 6 -5.38 -12.46 -10.18
N VAL A 7 -5.83 -11.99 -11.36
CA VAL A 7 -5.37 -10.72 -11.95
C VAL A 7 -5.68 -9.55 -11.03
N LEU A 8 -6.86 -9.53 -10.40
CA LEU A 8 -7.25 -8.46 -9.48
C LEU A 8 -6.41 -8.47 -8.19
N LEU A 9 -6.09 -9.65 -7.64
CA LEU A 9 -5.20 -9.77 -6.49
C LEU A 9 -3.78 -9.33 -6.82
N ILE A 10 -3.23 -9.73 -7.97
CA ILE A 10 -1.90 -9.27 -8.42
C ILE A 10 -1.89 -7.76 -8.62
N PHE A 11 -2.94 -7.18 -9.22
CA PHE A 11 -3.07 -5.74 -9.39
C PHE A 11 -3.08 -5.01 -8.04
N LEU A 12 -3.87 -5.49 -7.08
CA LEU A 12 -3.91 -4.92 -5.72
C LEU A 12 -2.55 -5.03 -5.02
N LEU A 13 -1.83 -6.14 -5.20
CA LEU A 13 -0.50 -6.33 -4.64
C LEU A 13 0.47 -5.24 -5.14
N VAL A 14 0.47 -4.99 -6.45
CA VAL A 14 1.29 -3.95 -7.08
C VAL A 14 0.87 -2.56 -6.60
N LEU A 15 -0.44 -2.29 -6.52
CA LEU A 15 -0.96 -1.01 -6.05
C LEU A 15 -0.51 -0.70 -4.62
N PHE A 16 -0.64 -1.65 -3.69
CA PHE A 16 -0.19 -1.46 -2.31
C PHE A 16 1.33 -1.30 -2.22
N ALA A 17 2.11 -2.05 -3.01
CA ALA A 17 3.55 -1.89 -3.06
C ALA A 17 3.96 -0.47 -3.52
N LEU A 18 3.30 0.07 -4.56
CA LEU A 18 3.54 1.43 -5.04
C LEU A 18 3.20 2.48 -3.98
N LEU A 19 2.09 2.31 -3.25
CA LEU A 19 1.72 3.22 -2.16
C LEU A 19 2.73 3.18 -1.01
N ALA A 20 3.25 2.00 -0.65
CA ALA A 20 4.29 1.87 0.38
C ALA A 20 5.58 2.59 -0.04
N ILE A 21 6.01 2.44 -1.29
CA ILE A 21 7.18 3.11 -1.85
C ILE A 21 6.97 4.62 -1.88
N ALA A 22 5.81 5.09 -2.34
CA ALA A 22 5.48 6.52 -2.37
C ALA A 22 5.51 7.11 -0.95
N GLY A 23 4.94 6.40 0.03
CA GLY A 23 4.99 6.78 1.45
C GLY A 23 6.43 6.88 1.97
N LEU A 24 7.30 5.93 1.65
CA LEU A 24 8.72 5.98 2.05
C LEU A 24 9.46 7.18 1.42
N VAL A 25 9.27 7.41 0.13
CA VAL A 25 9.90 8.53 -0.59
C VAL A 25 9.46 9.86 -0.01
N ASN A 26 8.16 10.02 0.25
CA ASN A 26 7.61 11.26 0.79
C ASN A 26 7.93 11.45 2.28
N LEU A 27 8.06 10.37 3.06
CA LEU A 27 8.56 10.43 4.42
C LEU A 27 10.01 10.95 4.44
N GLN A 28 10.86 10.45 3.54
CA GLN A 28 12.25 10.92 3.43
C GLN A 28 12.33 12.39 2.99
N ARG A 29 11.44 12.83 2.10
CA ARG A 29 11.35 14.23 1.64
C ARG A 29 10.62 15.15 2.64
N ASN A 30 10.06 14.60 3.70
CA ASN A 30 9.19 15.30 4.66
C ASN A 30 8.03 16.06 3.98
N THR A 31 7.49 15.48 2.91
CA THR A 31 6.38 16.05 2.13
C THR A 31 5.10 15.25 2.37
N ALA A 32 3.96 15.92 2.46
CA ALA A 32 2.66 15.24 2.54
C ALA A 32 2.33 14.55 1.21
N LEU A 33 1.69 13.38 1.28
CA LEU A 33 1.30 12.56 0.14
C LEU A 33 -0.14 12.85 -0.31
N PHE A 34 -1.02 13.15 0.63
CA PHE A 34 -2.44 13.44 0.50
C PHE A 34 -2.84 14.79 1.10
N GLY A 35 -2.04 15.36 2.01
CA GLY A 35 -2.27 16.71 2.54
C GLY A 35 -3.48 16.80 3.46
N ILE A 36 -3.71 15.79 4.29
CA ILE A 36 -4.92 15.63 5.12
C ILE A 36 -4.88 16.41 6.46
N GLY A 37 -4.03 17.43 6.56
CA GLY A 37 -3.96 18.32 7.74
C GLY A 37 -3.27 17.73 8.98
N VAL A 38 -2.67 16.55 8.87
CA VAL A 38 -1.77 15.97 9.89
C VAL A 38 -0.30 16.18 9.51
N SER A 39 0.61 15.96 10.46
CA SER A 39 2.05 16.01 10.19
C SER A 39 2.42 15.08 9.02
N PRO A 40 3.24 15.53 8.05
CA PRO A 40 3.69 14.71 6.92
C PRO A 40 4.31 13.38 7.37
N ALA A 41 5.03 13.38 8.49
CA ALA A 41 5.63 12.16 9.03
C ALA A 41 4.57 11.13 9.45
N VAL A 42 3.50 11.57 10.12
CA VAL A 42 2.40 10.71 10.57
C VAL A 42 1.59 10.21 9.38
N GLU A 43 1.27 11.09 8.44
CA GLU A 43 0.54 10.75 7.22
C GLU A 43 1.26 9.65 6.43
N ASN A 44 2.53 9.86 6.10
CA ASN A 44 3.31 8.89 5.35
C ASN A 44 3.50 7.58 6.12
N ALA A 45 3.71 7.62 7.44
CA ALA A 45 3.79 6.43 8.27
C ALA A 45 2.51 5.60 8.24
N LEU A 46 1.34 6.24 8.33
CA LEU A 46 0.04 5.56 8.21
C LEU A 46 -0.13 4.91 6.83
N VAL A 47 0.25 5.61 5.77
CA VAL A 47 0.18 5.08 4.40
C VAL A 47 1.07 3.85 4.24
N ILE A 48 2.29 3.89 4.78
CA ILE A 48 3.21 2.74 4.76
C ILE A 48 2.58 1.56 5.53
N LEU A 49 2.08 1.78 6.75
CA LEU A 49 1.47 0.73 7.57
C LEU A 49 0.25 0.09 6.90
N LEU A 50 -0.66 0.91 6.36
CA LEU A 50 -1.86 0.44 5.66
C LEU A 50 -1.50 -0.31 4.38
N SER A 51 -0.50 0.16 3.65
CA SER A 51 -0.01 -0.49 2.43
C SER A 51 0.61 -1.85 2.75
N LEU A 52 1.45 -1.94 3.79
CA LEU A 52 2.03 -3.22 4.25
C LEU A 52 0.94 -4.21 4.71
N ALA A 53 -0.03 -3.74 5.48
CA ALA A 53 -1.17 -4.57 5.88
C ALA A 53 -1.99 -5.07 4.67
N GLY A 54 -2.17 -4.21 3.66
CA GLY A 54 -2.78 -4.55 2.38
C GLY A 54 -2.01 -5.63 1.62
N VAL A 55 -0.68 -5.47 1.49
CA VAL A 55 0.20 -6.48 0.87
C VAL A 55 0.08 -7.82 1.56
N ILE A 56 0.19 -7.86 2.90
CA ILE A 56 0.09 -9.10 3.68
C ILE A 56 -1.27 -9.76 3.45
N ARG A 57 -2.37 -8.99 3.51
CA ARG A 57 -3.72 -9.51 3.31
C ARG A 57 -3.92 -10.07 1.90
N VAL A 58 -3.45 -9.37 0.87
CA VAL A 58 -3.52 -9.82 -0.54
C VAL A 58 -2.68 -11.08 -0.72
N PHE A 59 -1.49 -11.13 -0.16
CA PHE A 59 -0.61 -12.30 -0.22
C PHE A 59 -1.25 -13.54 0.45
N VAL A 60 -1.83 -13.36 1.64
CA VAL A 60 -2.58 -14.43 2.32
C VAL A 60 -3.79 -14.88 1.51
N ALA A 61 -4.49 -13.96 0.84
CA ALA A 61 -5.60 -14.31 -0.04
C ALA A 61 -5.13 -15.12 -1.25
N ILE A 62 -3.98 -14.78 -1.83
CA ILE A 62 -3.37 -15.56 -2.91
C ILE A 62 -3.01 -16.98 -2.44
N LEU A 63 -2.43 -17.12 -1.24
CA LEU A 63 -2.03 -18.43 -0.68
C LEU A 63 -3.20 -19.34 -0.28
N LYS A 64 -4.32 -18.75 0.15
CA LYS A 64 -5.52 -19.51 0.56
C LYS A 64 -6.32 -20.07 -0.61
N HIS A 65 -5.90 -19.77 -1.83
CA HIS A 65 -6.56 -20.16 -3.08
C HIS A 65 -5.69 -21.09 -3.90
#